data_AF-A0A2E9NG39-F1
#
_entry.id   AF-A0A2E9NG39-F1
#
_cell.length_a   1.000
_cell.length_b   1.000
_cell.length_c   1.000
_cell.angle_alpha   90.00
_cell.angle_beta   90.00
_cell.angle_gamma   90.00
#
_symmetry.space_group_name_H-M   'P 1'
#
loop_
_entity.id
_entity.type
_entity.pdbx_description
1 polymer ?
#
loop_
_entity_poly.entity_id
_entity_poly.type
_entity_poly.pdbx_seq_one_letter_code
_entity_poly.pdbx_strand_id
1 'polypeptide(L)'
;MRASGVVLVVLIFGHLFVNLMIGDGIRAIDFAFVAGKLSTPFWQWWDVLMLWLALIHGANGMRTITNDYVTHAKTRTVLVAAIWVTAALLILLGTLVVFTFDPCLGFDPATASDTIIGLCAS
;
A
#
# COMPACT_ATOMS: atom_id res chain seq x y z
N MET A 1 -15.62 6.62 6.58
CA MET A 1 -15.19 6.71 7.99
C MET A 1 -15.61 5.47 8.77
N ARG A 2 -16.89 5.23 9.08
CA ARG A 2 -17.27 4.08 9.94
C ARG A 2 -17.08 2.71 9.27
N ALA A 3 -17.74 2.47 8.14
CA ALA A 3 -17.64 1.19 7.43
C ALA A 3 -16.19 0.89 6.99
N SER A 4 -15.51 1.86 6.37
CA SER A 4 -14.11 1.70 5.98
C SER A 4 -13.19 1.45 7.19
N GLY A 5 -13.45 2.07 8.35
CA GLY A 5 -12.67 1.82 9.56
C GLY A 5 -12.76 0.38 10.05
N VAL A 6 -13.96 -0.21 10.08
CA VAL A 6 -14.14 -1.61 10.50
C VAL A 6 -13.40 -2.57 9.56
N VAL A 7 -13.53 -2.38 8.25
CA VAL A 7 -12.82 -3.20 7.26
C VAL A 7 -11.31 -3.03 7.37
N LEU A 8 -10.84 -1.81 7.59
CA LEU A 8 -9.41 -1.51 7.74
C LEU A 8 -8.77 -2.16 8.96
N VAL A 9 -9.51 -2.42 10.05
CA VAL A 9 -8.98 -3.20 11.18
C VAL A 9 -8.48 -4.56 10.68
N VAL A 10 -9.30 -5.30 9.94
CA VAL A 10 -8.91 -6.62 9.42
C VAL A 10 -7.75 -6.50 8.43
N LEU A 11 -7.84 -5.57 7.48
CA LEU A 11 -6.84 -5.40 6.42
C LEU A 11 -5.47 -5.00 6.97
N ILE A 12 -5.42 -3.98 7.84
CA ILE A 12 -4.18 -3.45 8.40
C ILE A 12 -3.56 -4.45 9.37
N PHE A 13 -4.34 -5.04 10.29
CA PHE A 13 -3.77 -6.00 11.23
C PHE A 13 -3.32 -7.28 10.54
N GLY A 14 -4.04 -7.78 9.55
CA GLY A 14 -3.57 -8.91 8.75
C GLY A 14 -2.27 -8.59 8.00
N HIS A 15 -2.18 -7.40 7.38
CA HIS A 15 -0.97 -6.95 6.71
C HIS A 15 0.22 -6.83 7.68
N LEU A 16 0.04 -6.16 8.82
CA LEU A 16 1.09 -6.00 9.83
C LEU A 16 1.50 -7.35 10.44
N PHE A 17 0.54 -8.23 10.74
CA PHE A 17 0.82 -9.53 11.35
C PHE A 17 1.67 -10.41 10.44
N VAL A 18 1.29 -10.52 9.16
CA VAL A 18 2.01 -11.34 8.17
C VAL A 18 3.41 -10.80 7.92
N ASN A 19 3.59 -9.47 7.90
CA ASN A 19 4.88 -8.87 7.61
C ASN A 19 5.81 -8.78 8.84
N LEU A 20 5.26 -8.71 10.07
CA LEU A 20 6.06 -8.41 11.27
C LEU A 20 6.13 -9.56 12.29
N MET A 21 5.15 -10.47 12.32
CA MET A 21 5.03 -11.49 13.38
C MET A 21 5.26 -12.93 12.90
N ILE A 22 5.17 -13.18 11.59
CA ILE A 22 5.39 -14.52 11.00
C ILE A 22 6.83 -14.60 10.45
N GLY A 23 7.39 -15.81 10.44
CA GLY A 23 8.73 -16.07 9.88
C GLY A 23 9.80 -15.31 10.65
N ASP A 24 10.74 -14.67 9.93
CA ASP A 24 11.79 -13.83 10.52
C ASP A 24 11.33 -12.37 10.76
N GLY A 25 10.02 -12.12 10.68
CA GLY A 25 9.42 -10.80 10.87
C GLY A 25 9.97 -9.76 9.89
N ILE A 26 10.21 -8.54 10.39
CA ILE A 26 10.68 -7.43 9.55
C ILE A 26 12.00 -7.72 8.81
N ARG A 27 12.82 -8.64 9.33
CA ARG A 27 14.12 -9.00 8.72
C ARG A 27 13.95 -9.83 7.44
N ALA A 28 12.79 -10.45 7.23
CA ALA A 28 12.46 -11.16 6.01
C ALA A 28 11.99 -10.25 4.87
N ILE A 29 11.68 -8.98 5.14
CA ILE A 29 11.08 -8.09 4.14
C ILE A 29 12.17 -7.57 3.20
N ASP A 30 12.30 -8.23 2.05
CA ASP A 30 13.15 -7.83 0.94
C ASP A 30 12.36 -7.86 -0.40
N PHE A 31 13.07 -7.68 -1.52
CA PHE A 31 12.47 -7.72 -2.85
C PHE A 31 11.84 -9.09 -3.15
N ALA A 32 12.49 -10.19 -2.76
CA ALA A 32 12.01 -11.54 -3.01
C ALA A 32 10.75 -11.87 -2.22
N PHE A 33 10.66 -11.38 -0.98
CA PHE A 33 9.45 -11.47 -0.16
C PHE A 33 8.27 -10.73 -0.80
N VAL A 34 8.49 -9.49 -1.28
CA VAL A 34 7.45 -8.71 -1.96
C VAL A 34 7.02 -9.40 -3.26
N ALA A 35 7.96 -9.88 -4.06
CA ALA A 35 7.68 -10.63 -5.28
C ALA A 35 6.87 -11.91 -5.01
N GLY A 36 7.24 -12.65 -3.98
CA GLY A 36 6.50 -13.83 -3.53
C GLY A 36 5.06 -13.50 -3.16
N LYS A 37 4.82 -12.43 -2.39
CA LYS A 37 3.44 -12.01 -2.07
C LYS A 37 2.66 -11.60 -3.32
N LEU A 38 3.22 -10.69 -4.12
CA LEU A 38 2.56 -10.14 -5.30
C LEU A 38 2.44 -11.14 -6.46
N SER A 39 3.04 -12.33 -6.37
CA SER A 39 2.82 -13.43 -7.33
C SER A 39 1.40 -14.02 -7.29
N THR A 40 0.60 -13.72 -6.25
CA THR A 40 -0.77 -14.24 -6.11
C THR A 40 -1.82 -13.12 -6.14
N PRO A 41 -2.99 -13.32 -6.80
CA PRO A 41 -4.06 -12.33 -6.82
C PRO A 41 -4.59 -11.96 -5.43
N PHE A 42 -4.54 -12.90 -4.48
CA PHE A 42 -5.02 -12.66 -3.11
C PHE A 42 -4.31 -11.47 -2.46
N TRP A 43 -2.97 -11.47 -2.46
CA TRP A 43 -2.19 -10.39 -1.84
C TRP A 43 -2.27 -9.09 -2.63
N GLN A 44 -2.32 -9.15 -3.97
CA GLN A 44 -2.51 -7.97 -4.81
C GLN A 44 -3.81 -7.23 -4.43
N TRP A 45 -4.93 -7.95 -4.36
CA TRP A 45 -6.22 -7.35 -3.98
C TRP A 45 -6.29 -6.97 -2.51
N TRP A 46 -5.67 -7.73 -1.61
CA TRP A 46 -5.58 -7.35 -0.19
C TRP A 46 -4.90 -5.98 -0.04
N ASP A 47 -3.73 -5.81 -0.65
CA ASP A 47 -2.94 -4.59 -0.53
C ASP A 47 -3.58 -3.41 -1.29
N VAL A 48 -4.20 -3.63 -2.46
CA VAL A 48 -4.94 -2.58 -3.19
C VAL A 48 -6.20 -2.15 -2.45
N LEU A 49 -7.00 -3.08 -1.92
CA LEU A 49 -8.18 -2.72 -1.12
C LEU A 49 -7.77 -1.94 0.14
N MET A 50 -6.70 -2.37 0.81
CA MET A 50 -6.15 -1.63 1.94
C MET A 50 -5.66 -0.24 1.54
N LEU A 51 -4.90 -0.11 0.44
CA LEU A 51 -4.41 1.18 -0.09
C LEU A 51 -5.54 2.17 -0.30
N TRP A 52 -6.57 1.76 -1.07
CA TRP A 52 -7.71 2.62 -1.39
C TRP A 52 -8.48 3.01 -0.14
N LEU A 53 -8.84 2.04 0.70
CA LEU A 53 -9.62 2.31 1.91
C LEU A 53 -8.83 3.16 2.90
N ALA A 54 -7.53 2.90 3.10
CA ALA A 54 -6.69 3.62 4.06
C ALA A 54 -6.47 5.06 3.62
N LEU A 55 -6.12 5.31 2.35
CA LEU A 55 -5.90 6.66 1.85
C LEU A 55 -7.19 7.47 1.79
N ILE A 56 -8.32 6.88 1.38
CA ILE A 56 -9.60 7.60 1.38
C ILE A 56 -10.07 7.85 2.82
N HIS A 57 -9.97 6.87 3.72
CA HIS A 57 -10.34 7.05 5.13
C HIS A 57 -9.46 8.13 5.78
N GLY A 58 -8.15 8.04 5.61
CA GLY A 58 -7.18 9.00 6.12
C GLY A 58 -7.38 10.41 5.56
N ALA A 59 -7.57 10.55 4.24
CA ALA A 59 -7.81 11.84 3.59
C ALA A 59 -9.09 12.52 4.10
N ASN A 60 -10.17 11.77 4.32
CA ASN A 60 -11.40 12.30 4.93
C ASN A 60 -11.19 12.74 6.38
N GLY A 61 -10.40 11.98 7.16
CA GLY A 61 -10.00 12.37 8.52
C GLY A 61 -9.19 13.67 8.51
N MET A 62 -8.16 13.74 7.66
CA MET A 62 -7.31 14.92 7.49
C MET A 62 -8.08 16.14 7.01
N ARG A 63 -9.07 15.97 6.12
CA ARG A 63 -9.99 17.05 5.73
C ARG A 63 -10.75 17.59 6.93
N THR A 64 -11.23 16.71 7.82
CA THR A 64 -11.96 17.12 9.03
C THR A 64 -11.05 17.94 9.95
N ILE A 65 -9.86 17.41 10.26
CA ILE A 65 -8.84 18.12 11.05
C ILE A 65 -8.50 19.48 10.40
N THR A 66 -8.27 19.52 9.09
CA THR A 66 -7.94 20.77 8.38
C THR A 66 -9.07 21.79 8.49
N ASN A 67 -10.33 21.36 8.41
CA ASN A 67 -11.47 22.25 8.56
C ASN A 67 -11.60 22.81 9.99
N ASP A 68 -11.24 22.02 10.99
CA ASP A 68 -11.36 22.38 12.40
C ASP A 68 -10.22 23.29 12.86
N TYR A 69 -9.00 23.09 12.36
CA TYR A 69 -7.81 23.78 12.85
C TYR A 69 -7.31 24.93 11.96
N VAL A 70 -7.71 25.01 10.69
CA VAL A 70 -7.25 26.07 9.76
C VAL A 70 -8.30 27.17 9.64
N THR A 71 -8.04 28.31 10.30
CA THR A 71 -8.97 29.45 10.39
C THR A 71 -9.03 30.29 9.11
N HIS A 72 -7.91 30.41 8.39
CA HIS A 72 -7.83 31.17 7.14
C HIS A 72 -8.41 30.41 5.95
N ALA A 73 -9.46 30.97 5.34
CA ALA A 73 -10.25 30.29 4.30
C ALA A 73 -9.41 29.86 3.08
N LYS A 74 -8.53 30.73 2.58
CA LYS A 74 -7.65 30.41 1.43
C LYS A 74 -6.70 29.26 1.76
N THR A 75 -6.03 29.31 2.91
CA THR A 75 -5.11 28.27 3.37
C THR A 75 -5.82 26.94 3.54
N ARG A 76 -7.01 26.93 4.15
CA ARG A 76 -7.83 25.72 4.31
C ARG A 76 -8.17 25.09 2.97
N THR A 77 -8.64 25.88 1.99
CA THR A 77 -8.98 25.37 0.65
C THR A 77 -7.77 24.76 -0.04
N VAL A 78 -6.60 25.40 0.02
CA VAL A 78 -5.36 24.89 -0.58
C VAL A 78 -4.94 23.58 0.09
N LEU A 79 -4.98 23.50 1.42
CA LEU A 79 -4.61 22.29 2.16
C LEU A 79 -5.56 21.12 1.90
N VAL A 80 -6.87 21.37 1.86
CA VAL A 80 -7.86 20.32 1.51
C VAL A 80 -7.65 19.85 0.07
N ALA A 81 -7.37 20.75 -0.87
CA ALA A 81 -7.04 20.37 -2.24
C ALA A 81 -5.76 19.51 -2.30
N ALA A 82 -4.71 19.91 -1.58
CA ALA A 82 -3.47 19.15 -1.49
C ALA A 82 -3.70 17.74 -0.93
N ILE A 83 -4.49 17.59 0.15
CA ILE A 83 -4.83 16.28 0.72
C ILE A 83 -5.46 15.36 -0.33
N TRP A 84 -6.44 15.86 -1.09
CA TRP A 84 -7.12 15.05 -2.11
C TRP A 84 -6.21 14.73 -3.30
N VAL A 85 -5.40 15.68 -3.76
CA VAL A 85 -4.42 15.46 -4.83
C VAL A 85 -3.39 14.42 -4.42
N THR A 86 -2.82 14.54 -3.22
CA THR A 86 -1.85 13.56 -2.70
C THR A 86 -2.49 12.18 -2.55
N ALA A 87 -3.69 12.08 -1.99
CA ALA A 87 -4.38 10.79 -1.88
C ALA A 87 -4.63 10.16 -3.26
N ALA A 88 -5.09 10.94 -4.25
CA ALA A 88 -5.29 10.46 -5.61
C ALA A 88 -3.99 9.98 -6.26
N LEU A 89 -2.91 10.76 -6.16
CA LEU A 89 -1.61 10.40 -6.71
C LEU A 89 -1.05 9.11 -6.09
N LEU A 90 -1.12 8.97 -4.76
CA LEU A 90 -0.65 7.78 -4.07
C LEU A 90 -1.51 6.55 -4.37
N ILE A 91 -2.83 6.71 -4.50
CA ILE A 91 -3.72 5.62 -4.92
C ILE A 91 -3.36 5.16 -6.33
N LEU A 92 -3.21 6.08 -7.28
CA LEU A 92 -2.88 5.77 -8.66
C LEU A 92 -1.51 5.11 -8.77
N LEU A 93 -0.49 5.70 -8.13
CA LEU A 93 0.86 5.16 -8.13
C LEU A 93 0.92 3.78 -7.48
N GLY A 94 0.32 3.60 -6.30
CA GLY A 94 0.32 2.31 -5.61
C GLY A 94 -0.45 1.23 -6.38
N THR A 95 -1.59 1.59 -6.99
CA THR A 95 -2.37 0.65 -7.83
C THR A 95 -1.57 0.25 -9.08
N LEU A 96 -0.91 1.21 -9.72
CA LEU A 96 -0.01 0.95 -10.85
C LEU A 96 1.10 -0.01 -10.42
N VAL A 97 1.83 0.32 -9.34
CA VAL A 97 2.93 -0.50 -8.82
C VAL A 97 2.49 -1.93 -8.56
N VAL A 98 1.35 -2.17 -7.91
CA VAL A 98 0.90 -3.54 -7.60
C VAL A 98 0.57 -4.34 -8.86
N PHE A 99 -0.15 -3.75 -9.82
CA PHE A 99 -0.63 -4.48 -11.00
C PHE A 99 0.35 -4.50 -12.17
N THR A 100 1.39 -3.66 -12.15
CA THR A 100 2.48 -3.69 -13.13
C THR A 100 3.80 -4.18 -12.52
N PHE A 101 3.75 -4.77 -11.32
CA PHE A 101 4.93 -5.37 -10.70
C PHE A 101 5.35 -6.61 -11.49
N ASP A 102 6.56 -6.58 -12.02
CA ASP A 102 7.19 -7.72 -12.70
C ASP A 102 8.57 -7.96 -12.06
N PRO A 103 8.74 -9.05 -11.30
CA PRO A 103 10.01 -9.37 -10.64
C PRO A 103 11.12 -9.81 -11.60
N CYS A 104 10.80 -10.06 -12.88
CA CYS A 104 11.70 -10.61 -13.87
C CYS A 104 12.35 -9.53 -14.76
N LEU A 105 11.95 -8.26 -14.61
CA LEU A 105 12.58 -7.13 -15.29
C LEU A 105 13.97 -6.86 -14.72
N GLY A 106 15.02 -7.03 -15.54
CA GLY A 106 16.40 -6.75 -15.15
C GLY A 106 17.01 -7.77 -14.19
N PHE A 107 16.44 -8.97 -14.12
CA PHE A 107 16.91 -10.09 -13.32
C PHE A 107 18.21 -10.70 -13.86
N ASP A 108 19.16 -10.99 -12.97
CA ASP A 108 20.36 -11.80 -13.24
C ASP A 108 20.27 -13.13 -12.46
N PRO A 109 20.15 -14.27 -13.15
CA PRO A 109 20.08 -15.59 -12.51
C PRO A 109 21.28 -15.91 -11.62
N ALA A 110 22.45 -15.30 -11.86
CA ALA A 110 23.66 -15.59 -11.10
C ALA A 110 23.66 -14.98 -9.68
N THR A 111 22.81 -13.98 -9.43
CA THR A 111 22.82 -13.21 -8.17
C THR A 111 21.48 -13.19 -7.44
N ALA A 112 20.42 -13.68 -8.08
CA ALA A 112 19.09 -13.68 -7.52
C ALA A 112 18.86 -14.79 -6.50
N SER A 113 17.86 -14.60 -5.63
CA SER A 113 17.42 -15.62 -4.68
C SER A 113 16.63 -16.75 -5.37
N ASP A 114 16.61 -17.92 -4.76
CA ASP A 114 15.86 -19.09 -5.25
C ASP A 114 14.38 -18.79 -5.49
N THR A 115 13.77 -17.94 -4.64
CA THR A 115 12.38 -17.50 -4.81
C THR A 115 12.17 -16.75 -6.13
N ILE A 116 13.07 -15.82 -6.47
CA ILE A 116 12.96 -15.06 -7.73
C ILE A 116 13.25 -15.98 -8.92
N ILE A 117 14.26 -16.84 -8.82
CA ILE A 117 14.57 -17.82 -9.88
C ILE A 117 13.34 -18.71 -10.14
N GLY A 118 12.69 -19.20 -9.10
CA GLY A 118 11.49 -20.03 -9.22
C GLY A 118 10.30 -19.30 -9.85
N LEU A 119 10.10 -18.02 -9.51
CA LEU A 119 9.03 -17.19 -10.09
C LEU A 119 9.27 -16.82 -11.56
N CYS A 120 10.52 -16.64 -11.97
CA CYS A 120 10.88 -16.21 -13.32
C CYS A 120 11.23 -17.34 -14.29
N ALA A 121 11.32 -18.59 -13.80
CA ALA A 121 11.60 -19.77 -14.62
C ALA A 121 10.34 -20.44 -15.18
N SER A 122 9.14 -20.04 -14.73
CA SER A 122 7.84 -20.52 -15.19
C SER A 122 7.27 -19.67 -16.32
#